data_AF-A0A3D4V165-F1
#
_entry.id   AF-A0A3D4V165-F1
#
_cell.length_a   1.000
_cell.length_b   1.000
_cell.length_c   1.000
_cell.angle_alpha   90.00
_cell.angle_beta   90.00
_cell.angle_gamma   90.00
#
_symmetry.space_group_name_H-M   'P 1'
#
loop_
_entity.id
_entity.type
_entity.pdbx_description
1 polymer ?
#
loop_
_entity_poly.entity_id
_entity_poly.type
_entity_poly.pdbx_seq_one_letter_code
_entity_poly.pdbx_strand_id
1 'polypeptide(L)'
;MDEVKPVVLFETEGSYPYSGGGVSTWAHILCTELQEEVDFHLMAITGNPFVEPRYKLPKNVTDIIHIPLWGVEEPVHYFDKSIPFSAQIEKKARTTKEIVKQQFIPLFKDFISCLNDPFQDVDRISDVIYGFWKFFQYYDYKITMKEPMLWLVFKESLFEKYIENYDPELGETPKVLDITFGMRWLYHFMMPIASPIPKEINISHSTLAGFPALASIAA
;
A
#
# COMPACT_ATOMS: atom_id res chain seq x y z
N MET A 1 22.89 -23.80 -20.05
CA MET A 1 22.40 -23.57 -18.68
C MET A 1 21.69 -22.25 -18.79
N ASP A 2 20.36 -22.25 -18.78
CA ASP A 2 19.62 -20.99 -18.95
C ASP A 2 20.02 -20.06 -17.80
N GLU A 3 20.43 -18.86 -18.16
CA GLU A 3 20.85 -17.84 -17.21
C GLU A 3 19.62 -17.43 -16.40
N VAL A 4 19.71 -17.50 -15.07
CA VAL A 4 18.60 -17.14 -14.19
C VAL A 4 18.44 -15.63 -14.25
N LYS A 5 17.36 -15.14 -14.86
CA LYS A 5 17.04 -13.72 -14.93
C LYS A 5 16.64 -13.21 -13.53
N PRO A 6 17.13 -12.04 -13.09
CA PRO A 6 16.58 -11.41 -11.90
C PRO A 6 15.11 -11.02 -12.14
N VAL A 7 14.30 -11.12 -11.09
CA VAL A 7 12.90 -10.69 -11.10
C VAL A 7 12.77 -9.36 -10.38
N VAL A 8 12.25 -8.36 -11.09
CA VAL A 8 12.01 -7.00 -10.56
C VAL A 8 10.54 -6.82 -10.21
N LEU A 9 10.27 -6.41 -8.97
CA LEU A 9 8.97 -5.86 -8.59
C LEU A 9 8.90 -4.41 -9.07
N PHE A 10 8.14 -4.15 -10.14
CA PHE A 10 8.06 -2.84 -10.76
C PHE A 10 6.76 -2.15 -10.39
N GLU A 11 6.87 -1.13 -9.54
CA GLU A 11 5.75 -0.51 -8.83
C GLU A 11 5.35 0.80 -9.52
N THR A 12 4.10 0.88 -9.96
CA THR A 12 3.57 1.98 -10.76
C THR A 12 2.32 2.57 -10.12
N GLU A 13 2.18 3.90 -10.08
CA GLU A 13 0.92 4.57 -9.73
C GLU A 13 0.36 5.29 -10.93
N GLY A 14 -0.92 5.12 -11.21
CA GLY A 14 -1.64 5.93 -12.20
C GLY A 14 -0.99 5.94 -13.59
N SER A 15 -0.18 4.92 -13.91
CA SER A 15 0.69 4.85 -15.09
C SER A 15 0.66 3.45 -15.71
N TYR A 16 1.81 2.86 -16.03
CA TYR A 16 1.91 1.59 -16.73
C TYR A 16 1.29 0.44 -15.93
N PRO A 17 0.55 -0.51 -16.53
CA PRO A 17 0.24 -0.63 -17.96
C PRO A 17 -1.12 -0.04 -18.37
N TYR A 18 -1.84 0.62 -17.46
CA TYR A 18 -3.24 0.99 -17.65
C TYR A 18 -3.46 2.44 -18.11
N SER A 19 -2.52 3.33 -17.81
CA SER A 19 -2.57 4.74 -18.19
C SER A 19 -1.43 5.09 -19.13
N GLY A 20 -1.64 6.06 -20.01
CA GLY A 20 -0.59 6.57 -20.90
C GLY A 20 0.25 7.67 -20.23
N GLY A 21 1.18 8.24 -20.98
CA GLY A 21 2.02 9.35 -20.52
C GLY A 21 3.51 8.99 -20.52
N GLY A 22 4.36 9.96 -20.15
CA GLY A 22 5.82 9.81 -20.23
C GLY A 22 6.35 8.64 -19.39
N VAL A 23 5.92 8.55 -18.13
CA VAL A 23 6.32 7.46 -17.22
C VAL A 23 5.89 6.10 -17.78
N SER A 24 4.67 5.99 -18.30
CA SER A 24 4.19 4.73 -18.86
C SER A 24 4.92 4.30 -20.13
N THR A 25 5.24 5.25 -21.00
CA THR A 25 6.04 5.00 -22.20
C THR A 25 7.45 4.56 -21.83
N TRP A 26 8.09 5.23 -20.88
CA TRP A 26 9.40 4.85 -20.37
C TRP A 26 9.37 3.44 -19.74
N ALA A 27 8.39 3.15 -18.89
CA ALA A 27 8.22 1.85 -18.26
C ALA A 27 8.02 0.73 -19.31
N HIS A 28 7.21 0.99 -20.34
CA HIS A 28 7.00 0.04 -21.43
C HIS A 28 8.29 -0.24 -22.22
N ILE A 29 9.04 0.82 -22.55
CA ILE A 29 10.35 0.70 -23.23
C ILE A 29 11.30 -0.11 -22.34
N LEU A 30 11.41 0.21 -21.05
CA LEU A 30 12.27 -0.51 -20.12
C LEU A 30 11.97 -2.01 -20.09
N CYS A 31 10.71 -2.39 -19.91
CA CYS A 31 10.33 -3.81 -19.90
C CYS A 31 10.59 -4.50 -21.25
N THR A 32 10.42 -3.79 -22.36
CA THR A 32 10.56 -4.36 -23.71
C THR A 32 12.03 -4.54 -24.11
N GLU A 33 12.85 -3.54 -23.86
CA GLU A 33 14.27 -3.57 -24.23
C GLU A 33 15.06 -4.55 -23.35
N LEU A 34 14.64 -4.76 -22.09
CA LEU A 34 15.28 -5.70 -21.17
C LEU A 34 14.69 -7.13 -21.18
N GLN A 35 13.89 -7.48 -22.20
CA GLN A 35 13.13 -8.74 -22.21
C GLN A 35 13.99 -10.01 -22.17
N GLU A 36 15.23 -9.93 -22.64
CA GLU A 36 16.16 -11.05 -22.63
C GLU A 36 16.98 -11.13 -21.34
N GLU A 37 17.03 -10.07 -20.52
CA GLU A 37 17.85 -10.05 -19.30
C GLU A 37 17.05 -10.05 -17.98
N VAL A 38 15.83 -9.50 -17.94
CA VAL A 38 15.10 -9.24 -16.68
C VAL A 38 13.64 -9.65 -16.81
N ASP A 39 13.12 -10.32 -15.78
CA ASP A 39 11.69 -10.58 -15.62
C ASP A 39 11.05 -9.54 -14.67
N PHE A 40 9.79 -9.19 -14.91
CA PHE A 40 9.07 -8.14 -14.20
C PHE A 40 7.74 -8.64 -13.65
N HIS A 41 7.52 -8.39 -12.36
CA HIS A 41 6.20 -8.45 -11.73
C HIS A 41 5.71 -7.02 -11.55
N LEU A 42 4.60 -6.66 -12.19
CA LEU A 42 4.06 -5.30 -12.07
C LEU A 42 3.20 -5.20 -10.81
N MET A 43 3.49 -4.24 -9.93
CA MET A 43 2.54 -3.78 -8.92
C MET A 43 1.90 -2.48 -9.40
N ALA A 44 0.75 -2.61 -10.04
CA ALA A 44 0.06 -1.49 -10.67
C ALA A 44 -1.02 -0.92 -9.76
N ILE A 45 -0.71 0.23 -9.14
CA ILE A 45 -1.64 1.00 -8.32
C ILE A 45 -2.49 1.91 -9.23
N THR A 46 -3.81 1.75 -9.17
CA THR A 46 -4.75 2.53 -10.00
C THR A 46 -5.79 3.25 -9.15
N GLY A 47 -6.43 4.27 -9.72
CA GLY A 47 -7.56 4.91 -9.04
C GLY A 47 -8.81 4.03 -9.01
N ASN A 48 -9.07 3.24 -10.07
CA ASN A 48 -10.30 2.47 -10.23
C ASN A 48 -9.99 0.99 -10.49
N PRO A 49 -10.92 0.06 -10.16
CA PRO A 49 -10.74 -1.37 -10.39
C PRO A 49 -10.97 -1.79 -11.84
N PHE A 50 -11.79 -1.04 -12.57
CA PHE A 50 -12.09 -1.33 -13.98
C PHE A 50 -11.14 -0.51 -14.86
N VAL A 51 -10.06 -1.15 -15.28
CA VAL A 51 -9.02 -0.58 -16.14
C VAL A 51 -8.70 -1.52 -17.28
N GLU A 52 -8.44 -0.95 -18.46
CA GLU A 52 -8.04 -1.69 -19.65
C GLU A 52 -6.55 -1.45 -19.92
N PRO A 53 -5.75 -2.51 -20.21
CA PRO A 53 -4.36 -2.34 -20.61
C PRO A 53 -4.23 -1.45 -21.84
N ARG A 54 -3.32 -0.48 -21.79
CA ARG A 54 -3.01 0.41 -22.94
C ARG A 54 -1.81 -0.04 -23.76
N TYR A 55 -1.04 -0.98 -23.23
CA TYR A 55 0.19 -1.47 -23.83
C TYR A 55 0.10 -2.97 -24.05
N LYS A 56 0.71 -3.46 -25.12
CA LYS A 56 0.94 -4.88 -25.31
C LYS A 56 2.14 -5.28 -24.44
N LEU A 57 1.90 -6.07 -23.41
CA LEU A 57 2.96 -6.45 -22.47
C LEU A 57 3.97 -7.40 -23.14
N PRO A 58 5.29 -7.17 -22.95
CA PRO A 58 6.30 -8.11 -23.39
C PRO A 58 6.27 -9.38 -22.53
N LYS A 59 6.88 -10.46 -23.01
CA LYS A 59 6.76 -11.80 -22.38
C LYS A 59 7.43 -11.92 -21.02
N ASN A 60 8.41 -11.07 -20.75
CA ASN A 60 9.12 -10.98 -19.47
C ASN A 60 8.33 -10.21 -18.41
N VAL A 61 7.16 -9.64 -18.72
CA VAL A 61 6.19 -9.24 -17.70
C VAL A 61 5.37 -10.47 -17.34
N THR A 62 5.80 -11.17 -16.29
CA THR A 62 5.31 -12.51 -15.94
C THR A 62 4.11 -12.48 -15.00
N ASP A 63 3.91 -11.39 -14.26
CA ASP A 63 2.76 -11.22 -13.36
C ASP A 63 2.33 -9.75 -13.20
N ILE A 64 1.07 -9.54 -12.79
CA ILE A 64 0.51 -8.22 -12.49
C ILE A 64 -0.35 -8.31 -11.21
N ILE A 65 0.16 -7.66 -10.16
CA ILE A 65 -0.55 -7.34 -8.94
C ILE A 65 -1.28 -6.01 -9.17
N HIS A 66 -2.60 -6.07 -9.33
CA HIS A 66 -3.40 -4.87 -9.58
C HIS A 66 -3.97 -4.34 -8.25
N ILE A 67 -3.71 -3.08 -7.92
CA ILE A 67 -4.15 -2.47 -6.65
C ILE A 67 -5.01 -1.23 -6.92
N PRO A 68 -6.33 -1.38 -7.05
CA PRO A 68 -7.22 -0.24 -7.15
C PRO A 68 -7.41 0.44 -5.80
N LEU A 69 -7.04 1.72 -5.72
CA LEU A 69 -7.16 2.54 -4.52
C LEU A 69 -8.60 2.92 -4.18
N TRP A 70 -9.52 2.87 -5.13
CA TRP A 70 -10.92 3.22 -4.89
C TRP A 70 -11.85 2.20 -5.56
N GLY A 71 -13.14 2.27 -5.22
CA GLY A 71 -14.17 1.42 -5.84
C GLY A 71 -14.10 -0.06 -5.45
N VAL A 72 -13.22 -0.43 -4.52
CA VAL A 72 -13.09 -1.78 -3.97
C VAL A 72 -13.26 -1.76 -2.47
N GLU A 73 -14.07 -2.66 -1.95
CA GLU A 73 -14.26 -2.80 -0.50
C GLU A 73 -13.30 -3.80 0.14
N GLU A 74 -12.73 -4.71 -0.64
CA GLU A 74 -11.93 -5.85 -0.17
C GLU A 74 -10.65 -5.92 -1.04
N PRO A 75 -9.51 -5.42 -0.54
CA PRO A 75 -8.29 -5.26 -1.35
C PRO A 75 -7.72 -6.61 -1.84
N VAL A 76 -7.90 -7.66 -1.05
CA VAL A 76 -7.28 -8.99 -1.23
C VAL A 76 -7.71 -9.68 -2.53
N HIS A 77 -8.91 -9.39 -3.05
CA HIS A 77 -9.37 -10.00 -4.31
C HIS A 77 -8.58 -9.57 -5.55
N TYR A 78 -7.77 -8.51 -5.43
CA TYR A 78 -7.02 -7.93 -6.54
C TYR A 78 -5.51 -8.20 -6.46
N PHE A 79 -5.00 -8.59 -5.28
CA PHE A 79 -3.57 -8.75 -5.05
C PHE A 79 -2.99 -10.02 -5.66
N ASP A 80 -3.69 -11.14 -5.52
CA ASP A 80 -3.18 -12.43 -5.97
C ASP A 80 -4.34 -13.41 -6.20
N LYS A 81 -4.54 -13.78 -7.47
CA LYS A 81 -5.59 -14.73 -7.89
C LYS A 81 -5.26 -16.17 -7.51
N SER A 82 -4.01 -16.46 -7.14
CA SER A 82 -3.57 -17.79 -6.72
C SER A 82 -3.95 -18.12 -5.27
N ILE A 83 -4.23 -17.10 -4.44
CA ILE A 83 -4.62 -17.31 -3.04
C ILE A 83 -6.04 -17.92 -3.00
N PRO A 84 -6.19 -19.12 -2.39
CA PRO A 84 -7.50 -19.74 -2.28
C PRO A 84 -8.40 -18.92 -1.35
N PHE A 85 -9.70 -18.90 -1.66
CA PHE A 85 -10.70 -18.21 -0.85
C PHE A 85 -10.66 -18.61 0.64
N SER A 86 -10.36 -19.88 0.94
CA SER A 86 -10.21 -20.37 2.31
C SER A 86 -9.15 -19.62 3.10
N ALA A 87 -8.01 -19.28 2.49
CA ALA A 87 -6.94 -18.53 3.15
C ALA A 87 -7.39 -17.11 3.53
N GLN A 88 -8.29 -16.50 2.75
CA GLN A 88 -8.88 -15.20 3.06
C GLN A 88 -9.81 -15.29 4.27
N ILE A 89 -10.67 -16.33 4.32
CA ILE A 89 -11.54 -16.59 5.46
C ILE A 89 -10.72 -16.84 6.73
N GLU A 90 -9.62 -17.58 6.63
CA GLU A 90 -8.74 -17.80 7.76
C GLU A 90 -8.09 -16.51 8.28
N LYS A 91 -7.60 -15.62 7.39
CA LYS A 91 -7.08 -14.30 7.81
C LYS A 91 -8.16 -13.52 8.58
N LYS A 92 -9.39 -13.50 8.06
CA LYS A 92 -10.52 -12.84 8.73
C LYS A 92 -10.81 -13.46 10.10
N ALA A 93 -10.86 -14.79 10.20
CA ALA A 93 -11.11 -15.52 11.44
C ALA A 93 -10.01 -15.29 12.50
N ARG A 94 -8.74 -15.16 12.09
CA ARG A 94 -7.62 -14.83 12.98
C ARG A 94 -7.66 -13.39 13.48
N THR A 95 -8.30 -12.48 12.74
CA THR A 95 -8.29 -11.05 13.02
C THR A 95 -9.38 -10.70 14.02
N THR A 96 -9.03 -10.74 15.29
CA THR A 96 -9.93 -10.38 16.39
C THR A 96 -9.64 -8.98 16.91
N LYS A 97 -10.64 -8.35 17.55
CA LYS A 97 -10.46 -7.06 18.24
C LYS A 97 -9.28 -7.06 19.21
N GLU A 98 -9.07 -8.17 19.93
CA GLU A 98 -7.98 -8.27 20.90
C GLU A 98 -6.62 -8.32 20.20
N ILE A 99 -6.49 -9.05 19.09
CA ILE A 99 -5.27 -9.06 18.28
C ILE A 99 -4.97 -7.67 17.70
N VAL A 100 -5.97 -7.00 17.11
CA VAL A 100 -5.80 -5.64 16.59
C VAL A 100 -5.35 -4.70 17.71
N LYS A 101 -5.97 -4.79 18.89
CA LYS A 101 -5.62 -3.98 20.05
C LYS A 101 -4.20 -4.22 20.55
N GLN A 102 -3.77 -5.47 20.65
CA GLN A 102 -2.48 -5.83 21.22
C GLN A 102 -1.31 -5.61 20.24
N GLN A 103 -1.53 -5.90 18.96
CA GLN A 103 -0.44 -5.95 17.98
C GLN A 103 -0.47 -4.78 16.99
N PHE A 104 -1.64 -4.34 16.53
CA PHE A 104 -1.73 -3.32 15.48
C PHE A 104 -1.87 -1.90 16.02
N ILE A 105 -2.66 -1.67 17.09
CA ILE A 105 -2.82 -0.33 17.66
C ILE A 105 -1.49 0.32 18.06
N PRO A 106 -0.51 -0.37 18.68
CA PRO A 106 0.79 0.23 18.97
C PRO A 106 1.49 0.73 17.72
N LEU A 107 1.56 -0.11 16.67
CA LEU A 107 2.13 0.26 15.38
C LEU A 107 1.39 1.45 14.76
N PHE A 108 0.06 1.46 14.85
CA PHE A 108 -0.76 2.55 14.32
C PHE A 108 -0.54 3.87 15.07
N LYS A 109 -0.33 3.83 16.39
CA LYS A 109 0.05 5.02 17.16
C LYS A 109 1.41 5.56 16.73
N ASP A 110 2.40 4.68 16.57
CA ASP A 110 3.71 5.08 16.07
C ASP A 110 3.63 5.64 14.65
N PHE A 111 2.81 5.04 13.78
CA PHE A 111 2.55 5.55 12.44
C PHE A 111 1.97 6.97 12.45
N ILE A 112 0.92 7.22 13.25
CA ILE A 112 0.33 8.56 13.35
C ILE A 112 1.30 9.57 13.97
N SER A 113 2.06 9.15 14.98
CA SER A 113 3.16 9.97 15.50
C SER A 113 4.15 10.29 14.39
N CYS A 114 4.41 9.36 13.48
CA CYS A 114 5.35 9.58 12.41
C CYS A 114 4.84 10.59 11.37
N LEU A 115 3.56 10.48 10.98
CA LEU A 115 2.92 11.41 10.05
C LEU A 115 2.90 12.85 10.56
N ASN A 116 2.79 13.03 11.87
CA ASN A 116 2.77 14.33 12.50
C ASN A 116 4.16 14.96 12.70
N ASP A 117 5.23 14.24 12.39
CA ASP A 117 6.62 14.73 12.43
C ASP A 117 7.41 14.23 11.21
N PRO A 118 7.16 14.77 10.00
CA PRO A 118 7.73 14.25 8.77
C PRO A 118 9.26 14.41 8.67
N PHE A 119 9.90 15.12 9.60
CA PHE A 119 11.34 15.37 9.61
C PHE A 119 12.11 14.51 10.63
N GLN A 120 11.45 13.53 11.25
CA GLN A 120 12.09 12.60 12.15
C GLN A 120 13.00 11.60 11.41
N ASP A 121 13.68 10.76 12.20
CA ASP A 121 14.46 9.63 11.69
C ASP A 121 13.63 8.69 10.78
N VAL A 122 14.16 8.41 9.59
CA VAL A 122 13.54 7.56 8.58
C VAL A 122 13.45 6.09 9.00
N ASP A 123 14.32 5.65 9.91
CA ASP A 123 14.33 4.27 10.39
C ASP A 123 13.03 3.95 11.14
N ARG A 124 12.50 4.91 11.90
CA ARG A 124 11.27 4.71 12.68
C ARG A 124 10.05 4.45 11.80
N ILE A 125 9.83 5.27 10.77
CA ILE A 125 8.69 5.07 9.86
C ILE A 125 8.87 3.79 9.03
N SER A 126 10.10 3.43 8.67
CA SER A 126 10.42 2.19 7.95
C SER A 126 10.06 0.96 8.77
N ASP A 127 10.44 0.90 10.05
CA ASP A 127 10.09 -0.18 10.96
C ASP A 127 8.57 -0.32 11.15
N VAL A 128 7.86 0.81 11.22
CA VAL A 128 6.40 0.83 11.35
C VAL A 128 5.71 0.30 10.09
N ILE A 129 6.14 0.76 8.91
CA ILE A 129 5.62 0.30 7.62
C ILE A 129 5.88 -1.20 7.44
N TYR A 130 7.09 -1.65 7.76
CA TYR A 130 7.43 -3.06 7.74
C TYR A 130 6.61 -3.88 8.74
N GLY A 131 6.34 -3.33 9.92
CA GLY A 131 5.43 -3.91 10.93
C GLY A 131 4.01 -4.06 10.42
N PHE A 132 3.48 -3.05 9.71
CA PHE A 132 2.17 -3.13 9.04
C PHE A 132 2.16 -4.26 8.02
N TRP A 133 3.15 -4.28 7.12
CA TRP A 133 3.25 -5.34 6.10
C TRP A 133 3.27 -6.72 6.75
N LYS A 134 4.12 -6.95 7.76
CA LYS A 134 4.19 -8.21 8.53
C LYS A 134 2.84 -8.60 9.13
N PHE A 135 2.15 -7.66 9.75
CA PHE A 135 0.84 -7.90 10.35
C PHE A 135 -0.18 -8.34 9.29
N PHE A 136 -0.26 -7.65 8.15
CA PHE A 136 -1.20 -7.97 7.08
C PHE A 136 -0.87 -9.24 6.29
N GLN A 137 0.34 -9.79 6.44
CA GLN A 137 0.63 -11.13 5.93
C GLN A 137 -0.18 -12.22 6.67
N TYR A 138 -0.55 -12.00 7.94
CA TYR A 138 -1.27 -12.99 8.75
C TYR A 138 -2.73 -12.64 9.05
N TYR A 139 -3.03 -11.34 9.13
CA TYR A 139 -4.32 -10.78 9.52
C TYR A 139 -4.98 -10.00 8.38
N ASP A 140 -6.28 -9.78 8.48
CA ASP A 140 -7.12 -9.16 7.46
C ASP A 140 -7.06 -7.64 7.54
N TYR A 141 -6.76 -7.01 6.40
CA TYR A 141 -6.62 -5.56 6.28
C TYR A 141 -7.91 -4.81 6.61
N LYS A 142 -9.04 -5.24 6.03
CA LYS A 142 -10.31 -4.52 6.14
C LYS A 142 -10.85 -4.56 7.56
N ILE A 143 -10.84 -5.73 8.22
CA ILE A 143 -11.30 -5.87 9.61
C ILE A 143 -10.44 -4.98 10.52
N THR A 144 -9.12 -5.01 10.33
CA THR A 144 -8.18 -4.22 11.13
C THR A 144 -8.40 -2.72 10.96
N MET A 145 -8.43 -2.21 9.72
CA MET A 145 -8.55 -0.78 9.44
C MET A 145 -9.96 -0.22 9.73
N LYS A 146 -10.96 -1.09 9.89
CA LYS A 146 -12.33 -0.72 10.32
C LYS A 146 -12.53 -0.76 11.84
N GLU A 147 -11.55 -1.19 12.64
CA GLU A 147 -11.72 -1.23 14.09
C GLU A 147 -11.91 0.19 14.67
N PRO A 148 -13.01 0.47 15.41
CA PRO A 148 -13.27 1.80 15.96
C PRO A 148 -12.15 2.37 16.84
N MET A 149 -11.32 1.52 17.45
CA MET A 149 -10.20 1.99 18.27
C MET A 149 -9.15 2.78 17.46
N LEU A 150 -8.95 2.47 16.18
CA LEU A 150 -8.03 3.24 15.32
C LEU A 150 -8.56 4.66 15.09
N TRP A 151 -9.87 4.80 14.94
CA TRP A 151 -10.53 6.10 14.78
C TRP A 151 -10.38 6.98 16.03
N LEU A 152 -10.42 6.37 17.22
CA LEU A 152 -10.16 7.06 18.48
C LEU A 152 -8.72 7.56 18.54
N VAL A 153 -7.74 6.70 18.21
CA VAL A 153 -6.32 7.08 18.15
C VAL A 153 -6.08 8.24 17.18
N PHE A 154 -6.62 8.15 15.97
CA PHE A 154 -6.46 9.21 14.97
C PHE A 154 -7.12 10.52 15.41
N LYS A 155 -8.34 10.45 15.96
CA LYS A 155 -9.04 11.61 16.50
C LYS A 155 -8.23 12.27 17.61
N GLU A 156 -7.78 11.50 18.61
CA GLU A 156 -6.99 12.02 19.74
C GLU A 156 -5.75 12.76 19.22
N SER A 157 -5.01 12.14 18.32
CA SER A 157 -3.81 12.74 17.73
C SER A 157 -4.10 14.01 16.91
N LEU A 158 -5.19 14.03 16.13
CA LEU A 158 -5.60 15.21 15.38
C LEU A 158 -5.92 16.40 16.30
N PHE A 159 -6.64 16.15 17.41
CA PHE A 159 -6.96 17.18 18.39
C PHE A 159 -5.73 17.66 19.14
N GLU A 160 -4.81 16.76 19.52
CA GLU A 160 -3.53 17.13 20.13
C GLU A 160 -2.73 18.08 19.22
N LYS A 161 -2.56 17.73 17.94
CA LYS A 161 -1.85 18.59 16.98
C LYS A 161 -2.57 19.89 16.67
N TYR A 162 -3.90 19.89 16.64
CA TYR A 162 -4.68 21.11 16.48
C TYR A 162 -4.46 22.07 17.67
N ILE A 163 -4.45 21.55 18.90
CA ILE A 163 -4.22 22.35 20.11
C ILE A 163 -2.78 22.91 20.12
N GLU A 164 -1.79 22.09 19.78
CA GLU A 164 -0.38 22.52 19.72
C GLU A 164 -0.14 23.62 18.68
N ASN A 165 -0.84 23.58 17.55
CA ASN A 165 -0.70 24.53 16.44
C ASN A 165 -1.89 25.49 16.35
N TYR A 166 -2.59 25.73 17.46
CA TYR A 166 -3.81 26.54 17.45
C TYR A 166 -3.52 27.95 16.95
N ASP A 167 -4.14 28.31 15.82
CA ASP A 167 -4.10 29.64 15.25
C ASP A 167 -5.49 30.27 15.33
N PRO A 168 -5.67 31.35 16.14
CA PRO A 168 -6.94 32.07 16.24
C PRO A 168 -7.45 32.62 14.89
N GLU A 169 -6.56 32.87 13.91
CA GLU A 169 -6.91 33.42 12.60
C GLU A 169 -7.39 32.33 11.63
N LEU A 170 -6.96 31.07 11.79
CA LEU A 170 -7.38 29.94 10.94
C LEU A 170 -8.74 29.37 11.35
N GLY A 171 -9.19 29.62 12.59
CA GLY A 171 -10.60 29.62 13.02
C GLY A 171 -11.39 28.29 12.98
N GLU A 172 -10.90 27.24 12.31
CA GLU A 172 -11.65 25.99 12.17
C GLU A 172 -11.14 24.89 13.11
N THR A 173 -11.97 24.49 14.06
CA THR A 173 -11.76 23.28 14.86
C THR A 173 -12.01 22.02 14.02
N PRO A 174 -11.24 20.93 14.18
CA PRO A 174 -11.47 19.69 13.46
C PRO A 174 -12.90 19.17 13.61
N LYS A 175 -13.55 18.93 12.48
CA LYS A 175 -14.92 18.42 12.37
C LYS A 175 -14.90 16.90 12.22
N VAL A 176 -16.05 16.27 12.45
CA VAL A 176 -16.22 14.82 12.21
C VAL A 176 -15.90 14.44 10.76
N LEU A 177 -16.16 15.35 9.81
CA LEU A 177 -15.81 15.16 8.40
C LEU A 177 -14.30 15.02 8.18
N ASP A 178 -13.48 15.80 8.88
CA ASP A 178 -12.02 15.75 8.73
C ASP A 178 -11.45 14.42 9.21
N ILE A 179 -11.96 13.92 10.35
CA ILE A 179 -11.64 12.59 10.87
C ILE A 179 -12.04 11.51 9.86
N THR A 180 -13.23 11.65 9.26
CA THR A 180 -13.76 10.69 8.29
C THR A 180 -12.95 10.67 7.01
N PHE A 181 -12.60 11.83 6.46
CA PHE A 181 -11.77 11.90 5.26
C PHE A 181 -10.35 11.39 5.52
N GLY A 182 -9.73 11.80 6.63
CA GLY A 182 -8.39 11.35 7.01
C GLY A 182 -8.31 9.83 7.15
N MET A 183 -9.21 9.23 7.94
CA MET A 183 -9.27 7.77 8.09
C MET A 183 -9.58 7.05 6.78
N ARG A 184 -10.43 7.63 5.93
CA ARG A 184 -10.72 7.07 4.61
C ARG A 184 -9.48 7.13 3.71
N TRP A 185 -8.71 8.22 3.72
CA TRP A 185 -7.46 8.31 2.97
C TRP A 185 -6.43 7.31 3.46
N LEU A 186 -6.21 7.23 4.77
CA LEU A 186 -5.31 6.23 5.35
C LEU A 186 -5.72 4.80 4.97
N TYR A 187 -7.02 4.48 5.01
CA TYR A 187 -7.53 3.19 4.57
C TYR A 187 -7.14 2.86 3.14
N HIS A 188 -7.26 3.78 2.19
CA HIS A 188 -7.00 3.47 0.78
C HIS A 188 -5.50 3.51 0.46
N PHE A 189 -4.80 4.52 0.96
CA PHE A 189 -3.37 4.70 0.70
C PHE A 189 -2.48 3.61 1.30
N MET A 190 -2.90 2.97 2.40
CA MET A 190 -2.15 1.88 3.02
C MET A 190 -2.51 0.49 2.46
N MET A 191 -3.47 0.39 1.52
CA MET A 191 -3.82 -0.90 0.91
C MET A 191 -2.64 -1.62 0.22
N PRO A 192 -1.72 -0.93 -0.49
CA PRO A 192 -0.58 -1.59 -1.13
C PRO A 192 0.29 -2.40 -0.16
N ILE A 193 0.41 -1.95 1.09
CA ILE A 193 1.19 -2.60 2.16
C ILE A 193 0.64 -3.99 2.52
N ALA A 194 -0.64 -4.24 2.26
CA ALA A 194 -1.27 -5.54 2.53
C ALA A 194 -1.01 -6.56 1.41
N SER A 195 -0.50 -6.11 0.26
CA SER A 195 -0.15 -7.00 -0.84
C SER A 195 1.05 -7.87 -0.45
N PRO A 196 1.00 -9.20 -0.65
CA PRO A 196 2.17 -10.03 -0.46
C PRO A 196 3.24 -9.69 -1.49
N ILE A 197 4.50 -9.83 -1.10
CA ILE A 197 5.65 -9.68 -2.01
C ILE A 197 6.10 -11.10 -2.38
N PRO A 198 6.10 -11.48 -3.68
CA PRO A 198 6.55 -12.79 -4.11
C PRO A 198 8.00 -13.07 -3.69
N LYS A 199 8.31 -14.32 -3.35
CA LYS A 199 9.63 -14.69 -2.78
C LYS A 199 10.75 -14.69 -3.81
N GLU A 200 10.38 -14.76 -5.09
CA GLU A 200 11.25 -14.75 -6.25
C GLU A 200 11.76 -13.35 -6.61
N ILE A 201 11.16 -12.29 -6.06
CA ILE A 201 11.61 -10.90 -6.28
C ILE A 201 13.04 -10.74 -5.77
N ASN A 202 13.90 -10.15 -6.60
CA ASN A 202 15.30 -9.88 -6.26
C ASN A 202 15.55 -8.39 -6.02
N ILE A 203 14.79 -7.52 -6.70
CA ILE A 203 14.94 -6.07 -6.67
C ILE A 203 13.54 -5.47 -6.78
N SER A 204 13.25 -4.40 -6.05
CA SER A 204 12.08 -3.56 -6.29
C SER A 204 12.49 -2.25 -6.98
N HIS A 205 11.59 -1.73 -7.81
CA HIS A 205 11.76 -0.45 -8.46
C HIS A 205 10.45 0.33 -8.42
N SER A 206 10.47 1.47 -7.73
CA SER A 206 9.32 2.36 -7.64
C SER A 206 9.45 3.53 -8.61
N THR A 207 8.43 3.73 -9.45
CA THR A 207 8.42 4.83 -10.44
C THR A 207 8.26 6.22 -9.82
N LEU A 208 7.89 6.32 -8.54
CA LEU A 208 7.79 7.57 -7.80
C LEU A 208 7.96 7.36 -6.30
N ALA A 209 8.43 8.40 -5.61
CA ALA A 209 8.43 8.46 -4.16
C ALA A 209 7.00 8.76 -3.65
N GLY A 210 6.22 7.71 -3.42
CA GLY A 210 4.83 7.79 -2.98
C GLY A 210 4.29 6.43 -2.55
N PHE A 211 2.97 6.20 -2.69
CA PHE A 211 2.33 4.95 -2.28
C PHE A 211 2.88 3.67 -2.93
N PRO A 212 3.36 3.68 -4.19
CA PRO A 212 3.98 2.50 -4.78
C PRO A 212 5.24 2.08 -4.05
N ALA A 213 6.00 3.00 -3.45
CA ALA A 213 7.24 2.68 -2.75
C ALA A 213 7.02 2.00 -1.40
N LEU A 214 5.77 1.89 -0.93
CA LEU A 214 5.47 1.23 0.35
C LEU A 214 5.80 -0.26 0.32
N ALA A 215 5.59 -0.94 -0.81
CA ALA A 215 5.96 -2.35 -0.94
C ALA A 215 7.48 -2.51 -1.05
N SER A 216 8.20 -1.59 -1.70
CA SER A 216 9.67 -1.52 -1.67
C SER A 216 10.27 -1.47 -0.26
N ILE A 217 9.61 -0.87 0.74
CA ILE A 217 10.11 -0.86 2.12
C ILE A 217 10.06 -2.27 2.75
N ALA A 218 9.16 -3.13 2.27
CA ALA A 218 9.00 -4.50 2.76
C ALA A 218 9.68 -5.57 1.88
N ALA A 219 10.12 -5.20 0.66
CA ALA A 219 10.69 -6.09 -0.35
C ALA A 219 12.13 -6.54 -0.04
#